data_AF-A0A523B669-F1
#
_entry.id   AF-A0A523B669-F1
#
_cell.length_a   1.000
_cell.length_b   1.000
_cell.length_c   1.000
_cell.angle_alpha   90.00
_cell.angle_beta   90.00
_cell.angle_gamma   90.00
#
_symmetry.space_group_name_H-M   'P 1'
#
loop_
_entity.id
_entity.type
_entity.pdbx_description
1 polymer ?
#
loop_
_entity_poly.entity_id
_entity_poly.type
_entity_poly.pdbx_seq_one_letter_code
_entity_poly.pdbx_strand_id
1 'polypeptide(L)'
;ATSNTVAKIAVGIGDSLLSNSALQALKVYPPVPVCVMPCDLEEGFTVTRLPSGEELRLRIRKEDVENVERLRRMEGVEILRGPEELAPLFLKYFGKPDSF
;
A
#
# COMPACT_ATOMS: atom_id res chain seq x y z
N ALA A 1 -4.49 0.96 2.44
CA ALA A 1 -3.55 1.54 3.41
C ALA A 1 -3.74 3.05 3.42
N THR A 2 -3.92 3.64 4.61
CA THR A 2 -4.11 5.09 4.75
C THR A 2 -2.82 5.84 4.40
N SER A 3 -2.94 7.11 4.02
CA SER A 3 -1.79 7.98 3.72
C SER A 3 -0.82 8.07 4.91
N ASN A 4 -1.31 8.01 6.15
CA ASN A 4 -0.48 7.98 7.36
C ASN A 4 0.38 6.70 7.44
N THR A 5 -0.20 5.52 7.20
CA THR A 5 0.57 4.27 7.19
C THR A 5 1.59 4.25 6.06
N VAL A 6 1.22 4.73 4.88
CA VAL A 6 2.13 4.85 3.72
C VAL A 6 3.30 5.78 4.05
N ALA A 7 3.03 6.97 4.59
CA ALA A 7 4.06 7.93 4.99
C ALA A 7 5.01 7.35 6.05
N LYS A 8 4.46 6.68 7.07
CA LYS A 8 5.25 6.03 8.13
C LYS A 8 6.23 5.01 7.56
N ILE A 9 5.76 4.11 6.69
CA ILE A 9 6.64 3.10 6.07
C ILE A 9 7.67 3.79 5.16
N ALA A 10 7.25 4.79 4.37
CA ALA A 10 8.12 5.50 3.42
C ALA A 10 9.31 6.20 4.07
N VAL A 11 9.20 6.59 5.35
CA VAL A 11 10.27 7.22 6.12
C VAL A 11 10.81 6.35 7.26
N GLY A 12 10.42 5.07 7.33
CA GLY A 12 10.96 4.12 8.30
C GLY A 12 10.41 4.20 9.72
N ILE A 13 9.23 4.79 9.94
CA ILE A 13 8.56 4.87 11.25
C ILE A 13 7.72 3.61 11.52
N GLY A 14 8.18 2.77 12.45
CA GLY A 14 7.53 1.53 12.89
C GLY A 14 6.82 1.64 14.24
N ASP A 15 6.03 2.67 14.46
CA ASP A 15 5.35 2.96 15.75
C ASP A 15 3.93 2.35 15.87
N SER A 16 3.47 1.63 14.85
CA SER A 16 2.19 0.92 14.84
C SER A 16 2.40 -0.53 14.42
N LEU A 17 1.45 -1.42 14.73
CA LEU A 17 1.55 -2.82 14.33
C LEU A 17 1.81 -2.97 12.82
N LEU A 18 1.04 -2.27 11.99
CA LEU A 18 1.15 -2.39 10.53
C LEU A 18 2.48 -1.84 10.01
N SER A 19 2.89 -0.65 10.46
CA SER A 19 4.14 -0.05 9.98
C SER A 19 5.37 -0.78 10.50
N ASN A 20 5.38 -1.25 11.75
CA ASN A 20 6.47 -2.05 12.30
C ASN A 20 6.59 -3.40 11.58
N SER A 21 5.49 -4.14 11.40
CA SER A 21 5.49 -5.43 10.71
C SER A 21 6.00 -5.30 9.28
N ALA A 22 5.56 -4.27 8.54
CA ALA A 22 6.07 -3.99 7.20
C ALA A 22 7.58 -3.75 7.22
N LEU A 23 8.08 -2.86 8.10
CA LEU A 23 9.52 -2.56 8.16
C LEU A 23 10.37 -3.74 8.61
N GLN A 24 9.86 -4.63 9.47
CA GLN A 24 10.57 -5.86 9.86
C GLN A 24 10.60 -6.88 8.72
N ALA A 25 9.51 -7.01 7.95
CA ALA A 25 9.47 -7.87 6.75
C ALA A 25 10.52 -7.44 5.71
N LEU A 26 10.82 -6.14 5.61
CA LEU A 26 11.85 -5.60 4.72
C LEU A 26 13.28 -5.73 5.25
N LYS A 27 13.49 -6.09 6.52
CA LYS A 27 14.84 -6.24 7.12
C LYS A 27 15.47 -7.61 6.89
N VAL A 28 14.67 -8.64 6.63
CA VAL A 28 15.17 -10.01 6.44
C VAL A 28 15.68 -10.20 5.01
N TYR A 29 16.52 -11.22 4.79
CA TYR A 29 17.09 -11.51 3.47
C TYR A 29 16.83 -12.97 3.06
N PRO A 30 16.20 -13.23 1.88
CA PRO A 30 15.53 -12.24 1.03
C PRO A 30 14.36 -11.56 1.77
N PRO A 31 13.97 -10.32 1.38
CA PRO A 31 12.87 -9.62 2.04
C PRO A 31 11.56 -10.39 1.90
N VAL A 32 10.76 -10.40 2.96
CA VAL A 32 9.39 -10.90 2.89
C VAL A 32 8.56 -9.87 2.12
N PRO A 33 7.88 -10.25 1.02
CA PRO A 33 7.13 -9.30 0.20
C PRO A 33 6.07 -8.55 1.00
N VAL A 34 6.07 -7.22 0.89
CA VAL A 34 5.09 -6.34 1.52
C VAL A 34 4.20 -5.74 0.44
N CYS A 35 2.98 -6.25 0.34
CA CYS A 35 1.97 -5.69 -0.55
C CYS A 35 1.22 -4.54 0.14
N VAL A 36 1.24 -3.35 -0.46
CA VAL A 36 0.53 -2.17 0.05
C VAL A 36 -0.45 -1.70 -1.01
N MET A 37 -1.72 -1.51 -0.65
CA MET A 37 -2.73 -0.89 -1.51
C MET A 37 -3.06 0.51 -0.99
N PRO A 38 -2.37 1.58 -1.40
CA PRO A 38 -2.65 2.94 -0.96
C PRO A 38 -4.05 3.39 -1.38
N CYS A 39 -4.72 4.17 -0.54
CA CYS A 39 -5.97 4.83 -0.92
C CYS A 39 -5.73 6.05 -1.84
N ASP A 40 -4.54 6.65 -1.76
CA ASP A 40 -4.18 7.92 -2.40
C ASP A 40 -3.05 7.70 -3.41
N LEU A 41 -3.39 7.38 -4.67
CA LEU A 41 -2.41 7.00 -5.70
C LEU A 41 -2.05 8.14 -6.66
N GLU A 42 -2.97 9.05 -6.93
CA GLU A 42 -2.83 10.08 -7.97
C GLU A 42 -3.32 11.43 -7.43
N GLU A 43 -2.62 12.51 -7.78
CA GLU A 43 -3.01 13.86 -7.37
C GLU A 43 -4.37 14.22 -7.96
N GLY A 44 -5.19 14.90 -7.16
CA GLY A 44 -6.50 15.36 -7.64
C GLY A 44 -7.57 15.34 -6.56
N PHE A 45 -8.80 15.16 -7.01
CA PHE A 45 -9.96 15.06 -6.13
C PHE A 45 -10.64 13.71 -6.30
N THR A 46 -10.83 13.02 -5.18
CA THR A 46 -11.68 11.83 -5.09
C THR A 46 -13.02 12.23 -4.50
N VAL A 47 -14.11 11.76 -5.11
CA VAL A 47 -15.46 11.95 -4.59
C VAL A 47 -15.89 10.68 -3.89
N THR A 48 -16.23 10.79 -2.60
CA THR A 48 -16.80 9.71 -1.82
C THR A 48 -18.24 10.05 -1.47
N ARG A 49 -19.14 9.07 -1.51
CA ARG A 49 -20.53 9.28 -1.11
C ARG A 49 -20.70 8.97 0.38
N LEU A 50 -21.20 9.94 1.13
CA LEU A 50 -21.51 9.77 2.54
C LEU A 50 -22.77 8.90 2.72
N PRO A 51 -22.97 8.28 3.90
CA PRO A 51 -24.21 7.56 4.21
C PRO A 51 -25.46 8.44 4.11
N SER A 52 -25.33 9.76 4.28
CA SER A 52 -26.39 10.75 4.06
C SER A 52 -26.80 10.91 2.59
N GLY A 53 -26.01 10.36 1.65
CA GLY A 53 -26.19 10.53 0.21
C GLY A 53 -25.43 11.73 -0.38
N GLU A 54 -24.87 12.60 0.46
CA GLU A 54 -24.06 13.75 0.07
C GLU A 54 -22.69 13.34 -0.49
N GLU A 55 -22.13 14.16 -1.38
CA GLU A 55 -20.80 13.97 -1.93
C GLU A 55 -19.75 14.67 -1.07
N LEU A 56 -18.78 13.91 -0.57
CA LEU A 56 -17.57 14.43 0.06
C LEU A 56 -16.43 14.43 -0.94
N ARG A 57 -15.92 15.62 -1.24
CA ARG A 57 -14.73 15.81 -2.09
C ARG A 57 -13.48 15.79 -1.23
N LEU A 58 -12.62 14.81 -1.45
CA LEU A 58 -11.31 14.66 -0.80
C LEU A 58 -10.23 15.10 -1.77
N ARG A 59 -9.28 15.91 -1.30
CA ARG A 59 -8.11 16.32 -2.08
C ARG A 59 -6.95 15.39 -1.75
N ILE A 60 -6.43 14.70 -2.77
CA ILE A 60 -5.18 13.95 -2.67
C ILE A 60 -4.04 14.94 -2.90
N ARG A 61 -3.13 15.06 -1.94
CA ARG A 61 -2.04 16.03 -2.00
C ARG A 61 -0.80 15.40 -2.64
N LYS A 62 0.07 16.25 -3.16
CA LYS A 62 1.35 15.84 -3.76
C LYS A 62 2.20 15.01 -2.78
N GLU A 63 2.20 15.37 -1.50
CA GLU A 63 2.96 14.67 -0.47
C GLU A 63 2.47 13.23 -0.25
N ASP A 64 1.17 13.00 -0.38
CA ASP A 64 0.58 11.67 -0.24
C ASP A 64 1.05 10.76 -1.39
N VAL A 65 1.03 11.29 -2.62
CA VAL A 65 1.55 10.61 -3.83
C VAL A 65 3.06 10.40 -3.76
N GLU A 66 3.82 11.40 -3.30
CA GLU A 66 5.28 11.27 -3.17
C GLU A 66 5.67 10.13 -2.21
N ASN A 67 4.92 9.93 -1.13
CA ASN A 67 5.17 8.81 -0.22
C ASN A 67 4.87 7.46 -0.88
N VAL A 68 3.82 7.36 -1.70
CA VAL A 68 3.58 6.15 -2.52
C VAL A 68 4.76 5.89 -3.46
N GLU A 69 5.24 6.92 -4.13
CA GLU A 69 6.38 6.80 -5.05
C GLU A 69 7.70 6.47 -4.34
N ARG A 70 7.85 6.82 -3.07
CA ARG A 70 8.96 6.32 -2.24
C ARG A 70 8.81 4.84 -1.96
N LEU A 71 7.62 4.38 -1.55
CA LEU A 71 7.35 2.96 -1.33
C LEU A 71 7.57 2.11 -2.59
N ARG A 72 7.12 2.59 -3.77
CA ARG A 72 7.35 1.90 -5.06
C ARG A 72 8.83 1.60 -5.35
N ARG A 73 9.74 2.39 -4.77
CA ARG A 73 11.19 2.27 -4.97
C ARG A 73 11.87 1.42 -3.90
N MET A 74 11.16 1.00 -2.86
CA MET A 74 11.70 0.15 -1.81
C MET A 74 11.76 -1.30 -2.30
N GLU A 75 12.90 -1.95 -2.12
CA GLU A 75 13.05 -3.38 -2.38
C GLU A 75 12.06 -4.18 -1.51
N GLY A 76 11.39 -5.17 -2.10
CA GLY A 76 10.44 -6.03 -1.39
C GLY A 76 9.05 -5.42 -1.19
N VAL A 77 8.78 -4.21 -1.69
CA VAL A 77 7.45 -3.58 -1.62
C VAL A 77 6.73 -3.67 -2.96
N GLU A 78 5.48 -4.11 -2.95
CA GLU A 78 4.59 -4.17 -4.11
C GLU A 78 3.41 -3.21 -3.89
N ILE A 79 3.27 -2.19 -4.75
CA ILE A 79 2.14 -1.25 -4.68
C ILE A 79 0.99 -1.76 -5.53
N LEU A 80 -0.16 -1.96 -4.89
CA LEU A 80 -1.38 -2.42 -5.53
C LEU A 80 -2.31 -1.26 -5.88
N ARG A 81 -2.91 -1.31 -7.08
CA ARG A 81 -4.00 -0.41 -7.47
C ARG A 81 -5.38 -0.94 -7.08
N GLY A 82 -5.51 -2.25 -6.95
CA GLY A 82 -6.77 -2.91 -6.60
C GLY A 82 -6.57 -4.35 -6.13
N PRO A 83 -7.61 -4.96 -5.54
CA PRO A 83 -7.55 -6.33 -5.01
C PRO A 83 -7.29 -7.39 -6.09
N GLU A 84 -7.62 -7.12 -7.36
CA GLU A 84 -7.37 -7.99 -8.50
C GLU A 84 -5.88 -8.29 -8.73
N GLU A 85 -4.99 -7.39 -8.28
CA GLU A 85 -3.55 -7.56 -8.40
C GLU A 85 -2.97 -8.55 -7.36
N LEU A 86 -3.76 -8.97 -6.36
CA LEU A 86 -3.32 -9.94 -5.36
C LEU A 86 -3.09 -11.33 -5.97
N ALA A 87 -4.03 -11.85 -6.77
CA ALA A 87 -3.94 -13.21 -7.29
C ALA A 87 -2.67 -13.44 -8.14
N PRO A 88 -2.32 -12.56 -9.09
CA PRO A 88 -1.04 -12.63 -9.81
C PRO A 88 0.19 -12.62 -8.89
N LEU A 89 0.18 -11.82 -7.82
CA LEU A 89 1.28 -11.76 -6.87
C LEU A 89 1.40 -13.03 -6.03
N PHE A 90 0.29 -13.61 -5.60
CA PHE A 90 0.30 -14.91 -4.93
C PHE A 90 0.93 -15.99 -5.82
N LEU A 91 0.57 -16.03 -7.10
CA LEU A 91 1.18 -16.95 -8.06
C LEU A 91 2.68 -16.68 -8.27
N LYS A 92 3.08 -15.41 -8.32
CA LYS A 92 4.49 -14.98 -8.45
C LYS A 92 5.35 -15.49 -7.28
N TYR A 93 4.85 -15.41 -6.05
CA TYR A 93 5.64 -15.72 -4.84
C TYR A 93 5.49 -17.15 -4.34
N PHE A 94 4.32 -17.78 -4.53
CA PHE A 94 4.01 -19.10 -3.98
C PHE A 94 3.79 -20.18 -5.05
N GLY A 95 3.80 -19.82 -6.33
CA GLY A 95 3.50 -20.74 -7.44
C GLY A 95 2.01 -21.03 -7.57
N LYS A 96 1.65 -22.00 -8.41
CA LYS A 96 0.26 -22.48 -8.48
C LYS A 96 -0.06 -23.19 -7.17
N PRO A 97 -1.22 -22.92 -6.54
CA PRO A 97 -1.65 -23.74 -5.42
C PRO A 97 -1.70 -25.20 -5.89
N ASP A 98 -1.11 -26.10 -5.10
CA ASP A 98 -1.24 -27.53 -5.35
C ASP A 98 -2.73 -27.85 -5.47
N SER A 99 -3.11 -28.51 -6.55
CA SER A 99 -4.47 -28.99 -6.75
C SER A 99 -4.79 -29.98 -5.62
N PHE A 100 -5.61 -29.54 -4.67
CA PHE A 100 -6.24 -30.41 -3.67
C PHE A 100 -7.24 -31.36 -4.33
#